data_AF-A0AAV9F0Z3-F1
#
_entry.id   AF-A0AAV9F0Z3-F1
#
_cell.length_a   1.000
_cell.length_b   1.000
_cell.length_c   1.000
_cell.angle_alpha   90.00
_cell.angle_beta   90.00
_cell.angle_gamma   90.00
#
_symmetry.space_group_name_H-M   'P 1'
#
loop_
_entity.id
_entity.type
_entity.pdbx_description
1 polymer ?
#
loop_
_entity_poly.entity_id
_entity_poly.type
_entity_poly.pdbx_seq_one_letter_code
_entity_poly.pdbx_strand_id
1 'polypeptide(L)'
;MSGIGYNGFPRGCSDDKLPWAKKSVSGNPLETKYTYVCHAEVNAILNTNHASAAGQRLYVTMFPCNECAKIIIQSGVSEVIYFVEKRLGNSDTAYTASHKLLSMAGIKVRKHQPEMSQMLLRFVEP
;
A
#
# COMPACT_ATOMS: atom_id res chain seq x y z
N MET A 1 -5.53 8.22 -16.87
CA MET A 1 -4.20 8.40 -16.28
C MET A 1 -4.14 7.67 -14.94
N SER A 2 -3.12 6.83 -14.72
CA SER A 2 -2.94 6.03 -13.50
C SER A 2 -2.51 6.88 -12.30
N GLY A 3 -2.92 6.50 -11.09
CA GLY A 3 -2.49 7.15 -9.85
C GLY A 3 -1.16 6.57 -9.31
N ILE A 4 -0.43 7.39 -8.54
CA ILE A 4 0.81 7.01 -7.85
C ILE A 4 0.66 7.36 -6.36
N GLY A 5 1.19 6.53 -5.48
CA GLY A 5 1.13 6.74 -4.04
C GLY A 5 2.34 6.19 -3.30
N TYR A 6 2.65 6.81 -2.16
CA TYR A 6 3.64 6.37 -1.18
C TYR A 6 3.03 6.50 0.23
N ASN A 7 3.62 5.85 1.24
CA ASN A 7 3.13 5.94 2.61
C ASN A 7 3.41 7.34 3.17
N GLY A 8 2.40 7.98 3.77
CA GLY A 8 2.54 9.31 4.36
C GLY A 8 1.31 9.69 5.17
N PHE A 9 1.36 10.81 5.88
CA PHE A 9 0.17 11.32 6.56
C PHE A 9 -0.84 11.94 5.58
N PRO A 10 -2.12 12.11 5.99
CA PRO A 10 -3.13 12.71 5.14
C PRO A 10 -2.73 14.11 4.65
N ARG A 11 -3.30 14.53 3.51
CA ARG A 11 -3.05 15.87 2.97
C ARG A 11 -3.39 16.94 4.00
N GLY A 12 -2.46 17.88 4.22
CA GLY A 12 -2.59 18.94 5.22
C GLY A 12 -2.15 18.54 6.64
N CYS A 13 -1.81 17.27 6.88
CA CYS A 13 -1.21 16.81 8.12
C CYS A 13 0.33 16.79 7.98
N SER A 14 1.01 17.65 8.72
CA SER A 14 2.48 17.80 8.65
C SER A 14 3.21 16.59 9.21
N ASP A 15 4.21 16.09 8.48
CA ASP A 15 5.12 15.01 8.94
C ASP A 15 5.88 15.38 10.22
N ASP A 16 6.17 16.67 10.43
CA ASP A 16 6.85 17.15 11.64
C ASP A 16 5.96 17.20 12.90
N LYS A 17 4.63 17.17 12.73
CA LYS A 17 3.67 17.35 13.84
C LYS A 17 3.05 16.03 14.31
N LEU A 18 3.21 14.97 13.55
CA LEU A 18 2.64 13.65 13.84
C LEU A 18 3.74 12.63 14.14
N PRO A 19 3.48 11.67 15.03
CA PRO A 19 4.51 10.73 15.44
C PRO A 19 4.81 9.71 14.35
N TRP A 20 6.08 9.58 13.97
CA TRP A 20 6.57 8.50 13.11
C TRP A 20 6.94 7.20 13.88
N ALA A 21 6.85 7.25 15.21
CA ALA A 21 7.23 6.13 16.08
C ALA A 21 6.37 4.88 15.83
N LYS A 22 6.99 3.69 15.92
CA LYS A 22 6.30 2.39 15.79
C LYS A 22 5.86 1.82 17.13
N LYS A 23 6.33 2.37 18.25
CA LYS A 23 6.01 1.91 19.60
C LYS A 23 5.71 3.14 20.44
N SER A 24 4.67 3.05 21.24
CA SER A 24 4.36 4.06 22.26
C SER A 24 5.10 3.70 23.55
N VAL A 25 5.58 4.71 24.25
CA VAL A 25 6.21 4.54 25.57
C VAL A 25 5.14 4.36 26.64
N SER A 26 4.03 5.10 26.53
CA SER A 26 2.90 5.04 27.46
C SER A 26 1.89 3.93 27.12
N GLY A 27 2.04 3.26 25.98
CA GLY A 27 1.05 2.36 25.40
C GLY A 27 -0.09 3.07 24.66
N ASN A 28 -0.09 4.41 24.61
CA ASN A 28 -1.06 5.22 23.89
C ASN A 28 -0.87 5.09 22.35
N PRO A 29 -1.85 4.55 21.60
CA PRO A 29 -1.76 4.42 20.15
C PRO A 29 -1.56 5.75 19.40
N LEU A 30 -2.01 6.87 19.99
CA LEU A 30 -1.86 8.22 19.43
C LEU A 30 -0.42 8.71 19.39
N GLU A 31 0.51 8.05 20.09
CA GLU A 31 1.96 8.32 20.03
C GLU A 31 2.65 7.54 18.91
N THR A 32 1.90 6.77 18.12
CA THR A 32 2.46 5.95 17.04
C THR A 32 1.95 6.40 15.67
N LYS A 33 2.70 6.07 14.62
CA LYS A 33 2.29 6.39 13.25
C LYS A 33 1.05 5.64 12.78
N TYR A 34 0.73 4.50 13.39
CA TYR A 34 -0.24 3.55 12.84
C TYR A 34 -1.68 4.09 12.83
N THR A 35 -1.99 5.06 13.69
CA THR A 35 -3.29 5.72 13.75
C THR A 35 -3.46 6.81 12.69
N TYR A 36 -2.36 7.32 12.12
CA TYR A 36 -2.39 8.47 11.21
C TYR A 36 -1.93 8.14 9.78
N VAL A 37 -1.05 7.16 9.59
CA VAL A 37 -0.40 6.92 8.30
C VAL A 37 -1.39 6.37 7.27
N CYS A 38 -1.42 6.98 6.09
CA CYS A 38 -2.05 6.42 4.90
C CYS A 38 -1.06 5.54 4.16
N HIS A 39 -1.48 4.35 3.80
CA HIS A 39 -0.68 3.42 3.02
C HIS A 39 -0.59 3.84 1.53
N ALA A 40 0.47 3.41 0.86
CA ALA A 40 0.76 3.74 -0.53
C ALA A 40 -0.38 3.33 -1.47
N GLU A 41 -1.02 2.18 -1.21
CA GLU A 41 -2.16 1.66 -1.98
C GLU A 41 -3.35 2.63 -1.94
N VAL A 42 -3.65 3.14 -0.75
CA VAL A 42 -4.75 4.10 -0.54
C VAL A 42 -4.43 5.40 -1.26
N ASN A 43 -3.22 5.92 -1.09
CA ASN A 43 -2.79 7.15 -1.74
C ASN A 43 -2.77 7.00 -3.26
N ALA A 44 -2.34 5.84 -3.80
CA ALA A 44 -2.33 5.59 -5.25
C ALA A 44 -3.74 5.59 -5.84
N ILE A 45 -4.70 4.96 -5.14
CA ILE A 45 -6.11 4.92 -5.56
C ILE A 45 -6.72 6.32 -5.46
N LEU A 46 -6.51 7.05 -4.36
CA LEU A 46 -7.07 8.40 -4.18
C LEU A 46 -6.43 9.45 -5.10
N ASN A 47 -5.20 9.22 -5.56
CA ASN A 47 -4.51 10.09 -6.52
C ASN A 47 -4.84 9.75 -7.98
N THR A 48 -5.76 8.82 -8.24
CA THR A 48 -6.17 8.54 -9.62
C THR A 48 -6.95 9.72 -10.19
N ASN A 49 -6.58 10.16 -11.39
CA ASN A 49 -7.29 11.21 -12.11
C ASN A 49 -8.47 10.66 -12.93
N HIS A 50 -8.75 9.35 -12.83
CA HIS A 50 -9.98 8.76 -13.36
C HIS A 50 -11.11 8.82 -12.33
N ALA A 51 -12.35 8.77 -12.81
CA ALA A 51 -13.51 8.59 -11.95
C ALA A 51 -13.48 7.25 -11.18
N SER A 52 -12.70 6.26 -11.64
CA SER A 52 -12.59 4.94 -11.02
C SER A 52 -11.27 4.25 -11.35
N ALA A 53 -10.79 3.39 -10.46
CA ALA A 53 -9.69 2.46 -10.69
C ALA A 53 -10.16 1.10 -11.30
N ALA A 54 -11.42 1.02 -11.71
CA ALA A 54 -12.04 -0.18 -12.27
C ALA A 54 -11.21 -0.79 -13.41
N GLY A 55 -10.94 -2.10 -13.31
CA GLY A 55 -10.20 -2.86 -14.33
C GLY A 55 -8.69 -2.62 -14.31
N GLN A 56 -8.17 -1.66 -13.55
CA GLN A 56 -6.74 -1.34 -13.53
C GLN A 56 -5.92 -2.36 -12.73
N ARG A 57 -4.60 -2.37 -12.99
CA ARG A 57 -3.60 -3.15 -12.27
C ARG A 57 -2.89 -2.26 -11.26
N LEU A 58 -2.74 -2.75 -10.03
CA LEU A 58 -2.03 -2.07 -8.96
C LEU A 58 -0.67 -2.75 -8.71
N TYR A 59 0.42 -2.01 -8.90
CA TYR A 59 1.78 -2.46 -8.58
C TYR A 59 2.19 -1.90 -7.23
N VAL A 60 2.60 -2.77 -6.31
CA VAL A 60 2.97 -2.42 -4.94
C VAL A 60 4.28 -3.08 -4.52
N THR A 61 5.06 -2.38 -3.69
CA THR A 61 6.34 -2.92 -3.20
C THR A 61 6.13 -4.01 -2.14
N MET A 62 5.07 -3.91 -1.34
CA MET A 62 4.71 -4.88 -0.30
C MET A 62 3.28 -5.36 -0.49
N PHE A 63 3.00 -6.62 -0.16
CA PHE A 63 1.64 -7.18 -0.18
C PHE A 63 0.68 -6.34 0.70
N PRO A 64 -0.55 -6.03 0.23
CA PRO A 64 -1.44 -5.13 0.94
C PRO A 64 -1.99 -5.73 2.24
N CYS A 65 -2.16 -4.90 3.26
CA CYS A 65 -2.90 -5.30 4.47
C CYS A 65 -4.41 -5.43 4.19
N ASN A 66 -5.17 -5.97 5.15
CA ASN A 66 -6.62 -6.15 5.01
C ASN A 66 -7.38 -4.84 4.75
N GLU A 67 -7.00 -3.73 5.38
CA GLU A 67 -7.66 -2.44 5.15
C GLU A 67 -7.40 -1.91 3.73
N CYS A 68 -6.17 -2.08 3.22
CA CYS A 68 -5.87 -1.76 1.82
C CYS A 68 -6.59 -2.70 0.85
N ALA A 69 -6.73 -3.98 1.18
CA ALA A 69 -7.49 -4.94 0.37
C ALA A 69 -8.95 -4.53 0.20
N LYS A 70 -9.62 -4.06 1.28
CA LYS A 70 -10.98 -3.53 1.19
C LYS A 70 -11.07 -2.37 0.19
N ILE A 71 -10.13 -1.43 0.26
CA ILE A 71 -10.12 -0.26 -0.63
C ILE A 71 -9.84 -0.66 -2.08
N ILE A 72 -8.87 -1.57 -2.30
CA ILE A 72 -8.56 -2.15 -3.61
C ILE A 72 -9.82 -2.76 -4.24
N ILE A 73 -10.53 -3.60 -3.50
CA ILE A 73 -11.77 -4.26 -3.97
C ILE A 73 -12.83 -3.22 -4.31
N GLN A 74 -13.12 -2.30 -3.38
CA GLN A 74 -14.17 -1.29 -3.58
C GLN A 74 -13.84 -0.30 -4.70
N SER A 75 -12.56 -0.08 -5.01
CA SER A 75 -12.13 0.77 -6.12
C SER A 75 -12.25 0.13 -7.51
N GLY A 76 -12.47 -1.19 -7.57
CA GLY A 76 -12.61 -1.96 -8.80
C GLY A 76 -11.29 -2.40 -9.45
N VAL A 77 -10.15 -2.26 -8.76
CA VAL A 77 -8.86 -2.79 -9.22
C VAL A 77 -9.01 -4.28 -9.54
N SER A 78 -8.49 -4.72 -10.68
CA SER A 78 -8.67 -6.11 -11.16
C SER A 78 -7.49 -7.03 -10.83
N GLU A 79 -6.31 -6.46 -10.58
CA GLU A 79 -5.09 -7.21 -10.32
C GLU A 79 -4.13 -6.47 -9.38
N VAL A 80 -3.57 -7.20 -8.41
CA VAL A 80 -2.50 -6.74 -7.52
C VAL A 80 -1.21 -7.48 -7.85
N ILE A 81 -0.16 -6.71 -8.15
CA ILE A 81 1.18 -7.20 -8.43
C ILE A 81 2.11 -6.70 -7.32
N TYR A 82 2.64 -7.60 -6.51
CA TYR A 82 3.42 -7.24 -5.32
C TYR A 82 4.86 -7.75 -5.38
N PHE A 83 5.82 -7.05 -4.78
CA PHE A 83 7.22 -7.50 -4.78
C PHE A 83 7.60 -8.30 -3.50
N VAL A 84 7.31 -7.74 -2.32
CA VAL A 84 7.64 -8.35 -1.03
C VAL A 84 6.40 -8.91 -0.37
N GLU A 85 6.42 -10.20 -0.04
CA GLU A 85 5.50 -10.79 0.92
C GLU A 85 6.05 -10.54 2.32
N LYS A 86 5.26 -9.92 3.19
CA LYS A 86 5.69 -9.76 4.58
C LYS A 86 5.59 -11.13 5.27
N ARG A 87 6.71 -11.84 5.37
CA ARG A 87 6.80 -13.08 6.15
C ARG A 87 6.80 -12.73 7.64
N LEU A 88 5.62 -12.67 8.23
CA LEU A 88 5.46 -12.63 9.67
C LEU A 88 5.23 -14.05 10.15
N GLY A 89 5.96 -14.47 11.18
CA GLY A 89 5.71 -15.76 11.82
C GLY A 89 4.23 -15.91 12.16
N ASN A 90 3.67 -17.06 11.79
CA ASN A 90 2.40 -17.74 12.11
C ASN A 90 1.11 -16.97 12.54
N SER A 91 1.04 -15.63 12.62
CA SER A 91 -0.13 -14.98 13.23
C SER A 91 -0.49 -13.56 12.75
N ASP A 92 0.00 -13.06 11.61
CA ASP A 92 -0.47 -11.76 11.14
C ASP A 92 -1.84 -11.88 10.43
N THR A 93 -2.88 -11.84 11.25
CA THR A 93 -4.30 -11.93 10.87
C THR A 93 -4.68 -10.92 9.78
N ALA A 94 -4.02 -9.77 9.70
CA ALA A 94 -4.28 -8.76 8.68
C ALA A 94 -3.94 -9.26 7.27
N TYR A 95 -2.83 -9.97 7.10
CA TYR A 95 -2.44 -10.48 5.78
C TYR A 95 -3.23 -11.73 5.38
N THR A 96 -3.55 -12.61 6.34
CA THR A 96 -4.46 -13.73 6.09
C THR A 96 -5.85 -13.24 5.67
N ALA A 97 -6.39 -12.21 6.34
CA ALA A 97 -7.65 -11.60 5.96
C ALA A 97 -7.56 -10.91 4.59
N SER A 98 -6.45 -10.25 4.28
CA SER A 98 -6.19 -9.65 2.97
C SER A 98 -6.24 -10.68 1.84
N HIS A 99 -5.51 -11.80 1.97
CA HIS A 99 -5.56 -12.92 1.02
C HIS A 99 -6.99 -13.45 0.83
N LYS A 100 -7.72 -13.67 1.93
CA LYS A 100 -9.12 -14.13 1.88
C LYS A 100 -10.03 -13.15 1.13
N LEU A 101 -9.94 -11.86 1.45
CA LEU A 101 -10.76 -10.80 0.83
C LEU A 101 -10.49 -10.70 -0.67
N LEU A 102 -9.21 -10.61 -1.07
CA LEU A 102 -8.83 -10.49 -2.49
C LEU A 102 -9.26 -11.72 -3.30
N SER A 103 -9.10 -12.92 -2.72
CA SER A 103 -9.55 -14.17 -3.34
C SER A 103 -11.07 -14.22 -3.49
N MET A 104 -11.83 -13.88 -2.44
CA MET A 104 -13.30 -13.86 -2.48
C MET A 104 -13.85 -12.87 -3.51
N ALA A 105 -13.18 -11.73 -3.69
CA ALA A 105 -13.56 -10.71 -4.66
C ALA A 105 -13.08 -11.01 -6.10
N GLY A 106 -12.35 -12.10 -6.32
CA GLY A 106 -11.83 -12.47 -7.64
C GLY A 106 -10.71 -11.56 -8.15
N ILE A 107 -10.01 -10.84 -7.26
CA ILE A 107 -8.86 -10.02 -7.64
C ILE A 107 -7.69 -10.95 -8.00
N LYS A 108 -7.10 -10.73 -9.19
CA LYS A 108 -5.90 -11.47 -9.59
C LYS A 108 -4.73 -11.02 -8.73
N VAL A 109 -3.99 -11.95 -8.14
CA VAL A 109 -2.85 -11.62 -7.28
C VAL A 109 -1.63 -12.38 -7.76
N ARG A 110 -0.52 -11.69 -7.99
CA ARG A 110 0.75 -12.34 -8.33
C ARG A 110 1.96 -11.60 -7.78
N LYS A 111 3.00 -12.37 -7.46
CA LYS A 111 4.29 -11.83 -7.10
C LYS A 111 5.04 -11.35 -8.35
N HIS A 112 5.59 -10.14 -8.30
CA HIS A 112 6.45 -9.60 -9.34
C HIS A 112 7.77 -10.39 -9.39
N GLN A 113 8.19 -10.75 -10.60
CA GLN A 113 9.47 -11.36 -10.89
C GLN A 113 10.25 -10.37 -11.77
N PRO A 114 11.13 -9.54 -11.18
CA PRO A 114 11.92 -8.61 -11.96
C PRO A 114 13.01 -9.35 -12.73
N GLU A 115 13.23 -8.97 -13.98
CA GLU A 115 14.33 -9.50 -14.81
C GLU A 115 15.68 -8.85 -14.44
N MET A 116 15.64 -7.69 -13.79
CA MET A 116 16.81 -6.93 -13.36
C MET A 116 16.73 -6.66 -11.86
N SER A 117 17.85 -6.80 -11.14
CA SER A 117 17.91 -6.51 -9.70
C SER A 117 18.02 -5.02 -9.37
N GLN A 118 18.39 -4.19 -10.35
CA GLN A 118 18.61 -2.76 -10.19
C GLN A 118 18.34 -2.00 -11.49
N MET A 119 17.90 -0.75 -11.35
CA MET A 119 17.74 0.20 -12.45
C MET A 119 18.43 1.51 -12.05
N LEU A 120 19.53 1.85 -12.73
CA LEU A 120 20.29 3.07 -12.46
C LEU A 120 19.67 4.25 -13.19
N LEU A 121 19.26 5.28 -12.45
CA LEU A 121 18.88 6.57 -12.99
C LEU A 121 20.11 7.49 -12.95
N ARG A 122 20.61 7.91 -14.11
CA ARG A 122 21.73 8.85 -14.23
C ARG A 122 21.25 10.16 -14.85
N PHE A 123 21.32 11.23 -14.07
CA PHE A 123 21.10 12.59 -14.59
C PHE A 123 22.40 13.08 -15.24
N VAL A 124 22.28 13.70 -16.42
CA VAL A 124 23.39 14.29 -17.15
C VAL A 124 23.04 15.76 -17.31
N GLU A 125 23.89 16.66 -16.80
CA GLU A 125 23.75 18.09 -17.06
C GLU A 125 24.09 18.36 -18.53
N PRO A 126 23.35 19.25 -19.22
CA PRO A 126 23.66 19.68 -20.59
C PRO A 126 25.04 20.32 -20.72
#